data_AF-A0A352FKC9-F1
#
_entry.id   AF-A0A352FKC9-F1
#
_cell.length_a   1.000
_cell.length_b   1.000
_cell.length_c   1.000
_cell.angle_alpha   90.00
_cell.angle_beta   90.00
_cell.angle_gamma   90.00
#
_symmetry.space_group_name_H-M   'P 1'
#
loop_
_entity.id
_entity.type
_entity.pdbx_description
1 polymer ?
#
loop_
_entity_poly.entity_id
_entity_poly.type
_entity_poly.pdbx_seq_one_letter_code
_entity_poly.pdbx_strand_id
1 'polypeptide(L)'
;MLRDSQTAVTGLLIVVLALLIPACHTDRDSQTLRPRQLRDVPANKLAFNFQADVEPPANLPSDEAKSAPAIQQDFDSRRQQDALQRTVMSPDGQRALALYGTADEPTTTFRMDLYSADGTFLRNVTPPTLAVVFPDSVTWSADSSMIAFVGRKSAAAQPSPTPLELQPEPLLPSASPVPTATIGPTFAPLAVFNTEQVYVCNRDGFELRPLTTRDGLIYFGLAWAPDSHALAALACKESEWDAREKEFKTPAGRPRLIMTDGAERLLDDQLAEAPIVWSPDSSKVATAFESDIGVYDAANKSPTQARIKLTETLLTASAAYEERLPGKKIESAKPDQAQTNSPTTAFHASFNPIVRLDWLTPDKLYLETAFIRLFNEPVHTWSRWHLVTFSPQAAVLKR
;
A
#
# COMPACT_ATOMS: atom_id res chain seq x y z
N MET A 1 -40.07 63.34 -58.46
CA MET A 1 -39.99 63.17 -56.99
C MET A 1 -40.26 61.76 -56.48
N LEU A 2 -41.01 60.88 -57.17
CA LEU A 2 -41.21 59.49 -56.71
C LEU A 2 -40.15 58.46 -57.17
N ARG A 3 -39.26 58.82 -58.11
CA ARG A 3 -38.27 57.88 -58.67
C ARG A 3 -36.95 57.83 -57.89
N ASP A 4 -36.63 58.90 -57.17
CA ASP A 4 -35.36 59.03 -56.42
C ASP A 4 -35.44 58.43 -55.00
N SER A 5 -36.64 58.15 -54.48
CA SER A 5 -36.78 57.51 -53.17
C SER A 5 -36.63 55.99 -53.23
N GLN A 6 -36.91 55.36 -54.38
CA GLN A 6 -36.83 53.90 -54.49
C GLN A 6 -35.39 53.38 -54.58
N THR A 7 -34.47 54.14 -55.19
CA THR A 7 -33.04 53.79 -55.26
C THR A 7 -32.33 53.96 -53.91
N ALA A 8 -32.74 54.94 -53.11
CA ALA A 8 -32.22 55.13 -51.75
C ALA A 8 -32.64 53.99 -50.81
N VAL A 9 -33.89 53.50 -50.93
CA VAL A 9 -34.40 52.41 -50.09
C VAL A 9 -33.79 51.05 -50.47
N THR A 10 -33.56 50.79 -51.76
CA THR A 10 -32.88 49.55 -52.19
C THR A 10 -31.40 49.53 -51.83
N GLY A 11 -30.71 50.67 -51.90
CA GLY A 11 -29.32 50.79 -51.45
C GLY A 11 -29.17 50.55 -49.94
N LEU A 12 -30.07 51.09 -49.12
CA LEU A 12 -30.05 50.91 -47.67
C LEU A 12 -30.33 49.45 -47.27
N LEU A 13 -31.24 48.77 -47.98
CA LEU A 13 -31.59 47.37 -47.69
C LEU A 13 -30.42 46.41 -47.97
N ILE A 14 -29.63 46.67 -49.02
CA ILE A 14 -28.46 45.84 -49.37
C ILE A 14 -27.32 46.05 -48.37
N VAL A 15 -27.11 47.28 -47.87
CA VAL A 15 -26.10 47.57 -46.83
C VAL A 15 -26.49 46.96 -45.48
N VAL A 16 -27.78 47.00 -45.11
CA VAL A 16 -28.27 46.36 -43.88
C VAL A 16 -28.20 44.83 -43.98
N LEU A 17 -28.46 44.24 -45.15
CA LEU A 17 -28.35 42.78 -45.34
C LEU A 17 -26.88 42.31 -45.35
N ALA A 18 -25.94 43.13 -45.82
CA ALA A 18 -24.50 42.84 -45.74
C ALA A 18 -23.92 42.98 -44.33
N LEU A 19 -24.52 43.82 -43.47
CA LEU A 19 -24.16 43.97 -42.05
C LEU A 19 -24.81 42.91 -41.13
N LEU A 20 -25.70 42.08 -41.66
CA LEU A 20 -26.39 41.00 -40.95
C LEU A 20 -25.89 39.60 -41.36
N ILE A 21 -24.70 39.49 -41.93
CA ILE A 21 -23.95 38.23 -41.89
C ILE A 21 -23.24 38.23 -40.53
N PRO A 22 -23.80 37.63 -39.46
CA PRO A 22 -22.95 37.24 -38.36
C PRO A 22 -21.94 36.29 -38.98
N ALA A 23 -20.66 36.62 -38.86
CA ALA A 23 -19.64 35.62 -38.98
C ALA A 23 -20.05 34.48 -38.04
N CYS A 24 -20.57 33.39 -38.62
CA CYS A 24 -20.47 32.07 -38.05
C CYS A 24 -18.98 31.70 -38.05
N HIS A 25 -18.16 32.48 -37.34
CA HIS A 25 -16.99 31.94 -36.69
C HIS A 25 -17.56 30.98 -35.65
N THR A 26 -17.78 29.76 -36.11
CA THR A 26 -17.67 28.62 -35.22
C THR A 26 -16.24 28.67 -34.73
N ASP A 27 -16.03 29.24 -33.55
CA ASP A 27 -14.91 28.92 -32.70
C ASP A 27 -14.98 27.41 -32.48
N ARG A 28 -14.40 26.68 -33.44
CA ARG A 28 -13.96 25.31 -33.32
C ARG A 28 -12.55 25.31 -32.73
N ASP A 29 -12.29 26.18 -31.77
CA ASP A 29 -11.31 25.90 -30.75
C ASP A 29 -11.93 24.86 -29.83
N SER A 30 -11.90 23.60 -30.28
CA SER A 30 -11.86 22.48 -29.36
C SER A 30 -10.59 22.67 -28.54
N GLN A 31 -10.70 23.44 -27.45
CA GLN A 31 -9.70 23.46 -26.41
C GLN A 31 -9.58 22.02 -25.95
N THR A 32 -8.52 21.36 -26.43
CA THR A 32 -8.04 20.13 -25.83
C THR A 32 -7.59 20.56 -24.44
N LEU A 33 -8.52 20.53 -23.49
CA LEU A 33 -8.24 20.68 -22.07
C LEU A 33 -7.42 19.45 -21.69
N ARG A 34 -6.12 19.47 -22.02
CA ARG A 34 -5.18 18.50 -21.50
C ARG A 34 -5.11 18.73 -20.01
N PRO A 35 -5.40 17.70 -19.19
CA PRO A 35 -5.19 17.79 -17.76
C PRO A 35 -3.77 18.28 -17.50
N ARG A 36 -3.62 19.30 -16.65
CA ARG A 36 -2.31 19.90 -16.35
C ARG A 36 -1.43 18.93 -15.57
N GLN A 37 -2.04 18.01 -14.83
CA GLN A 37 -1.37 17.03 -13.97
C GLN A 37 -2.10 15.68 -14.01
N LEU A 38 -1.38 14.59 -13.72
CA LEU A 38 -1.95 13.24 -13.72
C LEU A 38 -2.95 13.00 -12.58
N ARG A 39 -2.85 13.74 -11.47
CA ARG A 39 -3.88 13.69 -10.40
C ARG A 39 -5.29 13.97 -10.91
N ASP A 40 -5.43 14.89 -11.88
CA ASP A 40 -6.71 15.31 -12.42
C ASP A 40 -7.25 14.33 -13.48
N VAL A 41 -6.43 13.37 -13.92
CA VAL A 41 -6.83 12.33 -14.86
C VAL A 41 -7.49 11.20 -14.06
N PRO A 42 -8.76 10.84 -14.30
CA PRO A 42 -9.35 9.65 -13.70
C PRO A 42 -8.53 8.42 -14.04
N ALA A 43 -8.35 7.49 -13.09
CA ALA A 43 -7.58 6.26 -13.32
C ALA A 43 -7.98 5.53 -14.61
N ASN A 44 -9.29 5.43 -14.91
CA ASN A 44 -9.81 4.78 -16.13
C ASN A 44 -9.52 5.54 -17.45
N LYS A 45 -8.94 6.74 -17.38
CA LYS A 45 -8.49 7.57 -18.51
C LYS A 45 -6.98 7.73 -18.57
N LEU A 46 -6.22 6.94 -17.79
CA LEU A 46 -4.78 6.86 -17.95
C LEU A 46 -4.42 6.05 -19.19
N ALA A 47 -3.55 6.59 -20.02
CA ALA A 47 -2.81 5.85 -21.03
C ALA A 47 -1.49 5.40 -20.41
N PHE A 48 -0.92 4.32 -20.94
CA PHE A 48 0.34 3.79 -20.43
C PHE A 48 1.27 3.35 -21.57
N ASN A 49 2.57 3.40 -21.29
CA ASN A 49 3.62 2.78 -22.09
C ASN A 49 4.44 1.85 -21.19
N PHE A 50 4.79 0.67 -21.67
CA PHE A 50 5.55 -0.33 -20.91
C PHE A 50 6.97 -0.45 -21.48
N GLN A 51 7.96 -0.53 -20.59
CA GLN A 51 9.36 -0.78 -20.91
C GLN A 51 9.86 -1.95 -20.06
N ALA A 52 10.32 -3.01 -20.71
CA ALA A 52 10.88 -4.18 -20.06
C ALA A 52 12.34 -3.96 -19.65
N ASP A 53 12.78 -4.68 -18.61
CA ASP A 53 14.19 -4.84 -18.25
C ASP A 53 14.95 -3.51 -18.08
N VAL A 54 14.32 -2.58 -17.37
CA VAL A 54 14.95 -1.31 -17.00
C VAL A 54 15.88 -1.52 -15.80
N GLU A 55 16.78 -0.58 -15.58
CA GLU A 55 17.57 -0.57 -14.36
C GLU A 55 16.66 -0.36 -13.14
N PRO A 56 16.99 -0.97 -11.98
CA PRO A 56 16.30 -0.69 -10.73
C PRO A 56 16.32 0.82 -10.45
N PRO A 57 15.24 1.40 -9.92
CA PRO A 57 15.21 2.83 -9.68
C PRO A 57 16.27 3.24 -8.65
N ALA A 58 16.91 4.39 -8.89
CA ALA A 58 17.82 4.98 -7.92
C ALA A 58 17.03 5.39 -6.67
N ASN A 59 17.48 4.96 -5.49
CA ASN A 59 16.85 5.17 -4.18
C ASN A 59 15.67 4.25 -3.83
N LEU A 60 15.72 2.98 -4.22
CA LEU A 60 14.84 1.98 -3.60
C LEU A 60 14.96 2.07 -2.07
N PRO A 61 13.84 2.16 -1.33
CA PRO A 61 13.89 2.05 0.11
C PRO A 61 14.50 0.69 0.45
N SER A 62 15.66 0.74 1.10
CA SER A 62 16.35 -0.43 1.61
C SER A 62 15.46 -1.11 2.65
N ASP A 63 15.15 -2.39 2.43
CA ASP A 63 14.44 -3.22 3.40
C ASP A 63 15.30 -3.56 4.63
N GLU A 64 16.59 -3.18 4.61
CA GLU A 64 17.50 -3.36 5.72
C GLU A 64 17.03 -2.55 6.95
N ALA A 65 16.77 -3.25 8.04
CA ALA A 65 16.35 -2.66 9.31
C ALA A 65 17.43 -1.68 9.78
N LYS A 66 17.08 -0.38 9.80
CA LYS A 66 17.96 0.64 10.37
C LYS A 66 18.11 0.36 11.86
N SER A 67 19.25 -0.21 12.25
CA SER A 67 19.60 -0.38 13.66
C SER A 67 19.89 0.97 14.29
N ALA A 68 19.26 1.26 15.42
CA ALA A 68 19.60 2.40 16.26
C ALA A 68 20.49 1.91 17.42
N PRO A 69 21.81 2.16 17.39
CA PRO A 69 22.75 1.54 18.33
C PRO A 69 22.41 1.83 19.80
N ALA A 70 21.91 3.02 20.10
CA ALA A 70 21.51 3.40 21.45
C ALA A 70 20.31 2.59 21.97
N ILE A 71 19.35 2.26 21.10
CA ILE A 71 18.21 1.40 21.46
C ILE A 71 18.67 -0.05 21.61
N GLN A 72 19.55 -0.53 20.72
CA GLN A 72 20.13 -1.87 20.87
C GLN A 72 20.85 -2.03 22.21
N GLN A 73 21.68 -1.04 22.58
CA GLN A 73 22.39 -1.03 23.85
C GLN A 73 21.43 -1.05 25.04
N ASP A 74 20.27 -0.40 24.94
CA ASP A 74 19.25 -0.47 25.98
C ASP A 74 18.71 -1.89 26.18
N PHE A 75 18.39 -2.57 25.08
CA PHE A 75 17.90 -3.95 25.13
C PHE A 75 18.96 -4.91 25.69
N ASP A 76 20.21 -4.76 25.25
CA ASP A 76 21.32 -5.61 25.71
C ASP A 76 21.62 -5.41 27.22
N SER A 77 21.42 -4.20 27.74
CA SER A 77 21.81 -3.86 29.12
C SER A 77 20.66 -3.96 30.13
N ARG A 78 19.46 -3.47 29.79
CA ARG A 78 18.33 -3.35 30.72
C ARG A 78 17.19 -4.32 30.41
N ARG A 79 17.08 -4.83 29.18
CA ARG A 79 15.94 -5.65 28.72
C ARG A 79 16.37 -7.01 28.18
N GLN A 80 17.21 -7.72 28.93
CA GLN A 80 17.79 -9.00 28.52
C GLN A 80 16.77 -10.12 28.24
N GLN A 81 15.51 -9.96 28.69
CA GLN A 81 14.42 -10.90 28.45
C GLN A 81 13.61 -10.58 27.17
N ASP A 82 13.86 -9.41 26.58
CA ASP A 82 13.17 -8.93 25.39
C ASP A 82 14.11 -9.03 24.18
N ALA A 83 13.62 -9.59 23.08
CA ALA A 83 14.38 -9.71 21.84
C ALA A 83 14.02 -8.54 20.91
N LEU A 84 14.89 -7.53 20.83
CA LEU A 84 14.74 -6.45 19.84
C LEU A 84 14.84 -7.02 18.43
N GLN A 85 13.85 -6.72 17.58
CA GLN A 85 13.78 -7.24 16.22
C GLN A 85 13.98 -6.15 15.19
N ARG A 86 13.37 -4.98 15.40
CA ARG A 86 13.42 -3.88 14.45
C ARG A 86 13.33 -2.53 15.16
N THR A 87 14.02 -1.54 14.59
CA THR A 87 13.78 -0.13 14.90
C THR A 87 13.18 0.57 13.69
N VAL A 88 12.15 1.39 13.91
CA VAL A 88 11.52 2.22 12.86
C VAL A 88 11.63 3.69 13.22
N MET A 89 12.52 4.40 12.54
CA MET A 89 12.74 5.85 12.73
C MET A 89 11.57 6.66 12.16
N SER A 90 11.18 7.74 12.85
CA SER A 90 10.25 8.72 12.29
C SER A 90 10.89 9.46 11.09
N PRO A 91 10.10 9.91 10.10
CA PRO A 91 10.62 10.63 8.94
C PRO A 91 11.44 11.88 9.25
N ASP A 92 11.10 12.61 10.33
CA ASP A 92 11.87 13.76 10.80
C ASP A 92 13.09 13.41 11.68
N GLY A 93 13.32 12.12 11.94
CA GLY A 93 14.41 11.60 12.73
C GLY A 93 14.39 11.98 14.21
N GLN A 94 13.25 12.38 14.79
CA GLN A 94 13.14 12.78 16.20
C GLN A 94 12.65 11.66 17.14
N ARG A 95 12.07 10.61 16.57
CA ARG A 95 11.49 9.47 17.30
C ARG A 95 11.89 8.16 16.65
N ALA A 96 11.80 7.09 17.42
CA ALA A 96 12.05 5.74 16.97
C ALA A 96 11.09 4.78 17.66
N LEU A 97 10.58 3.80 16.93
CA LEU A 97 9.79 2.69 17.47
C LEU A 97 10.71 1.48 17.61
N ALA A 98 10.73 0.87 18.79
CA ALA A 98 11.39 -0.40 19.01
C ALA A 98 10.34 -1.51 18.99
N LEU A 99 10.49 -2.45 18.05
CA LEU A 99 9.65 -3.64 17.92
C LEU A 99 10.41 -4.83 18.48
N TYR A 100 9.83 -5.51 19.47
CA TYR A 100 10.51 -6.58 20.17
C TYR A 100 9.56 -7.73 20.53
N GLY A 101 10.10 -8.94 20.63
CA GLY A 101 9.38 -10.11 21.11
C GLY A 101 9.67 -10.35 22.60
N THR A 102 8.70 -10.94 23.31
CA THR A 102 8.84 -11.38 24.70
C THR A 102 8.74 -12.90 24.77
N ALA A 103 9.42 -13.54 25.72
CA ALA A 103 9.43 -15.01 25.86
C ALA A 103 8.04 -15.64 26.05
N ASP A 104 7.09 -14.88 26.61
CA ASP A 104 5.73 -15.32 26.90
C ASP A 104 4.76 -15.21 25.72
N GLU A 105 5.19 -14.64 24.59
CA GLU A 105 4.34 -14.42 23.42
C GLU A 105 4.80 -15.24 22.20
N PRO A 106 3.87 -15.63 21.30
CA PRO A 106 4.22 -16.26 20.04
C PRO A 106 5.26 -15.46 19.25
N THR A 107 6.13 -16.16 18.50
CA THR A 107 7.17 -15.53 17.66
C THR A 107 6.62 -14.63 16.55
N THR A 108 5.32 -14.73 16.26
CA THR A 108 4.60 -13.91 15.27
C THR A 108 3.99 -12.63 15.85
N THR A 109 4.10 -12.44 17.17
CA THR A 109 3.56 -11.28 17.88
C THR A 109 4.68 -10.49 18.54
N PHE A 110 4.49 -9.18 18.58
CA PHE A 110 5.50 -8.23 19.02
C PHE A 110 4.87 -7.15 19.90
N ARG A 111 5.73 -6.50 20.67
CA ARG A 111 5.44 -5.30 21.43
C ARG A 111 6.15 -4.12 20.80
N MET A 112 5.60 -2.94 21.04
CA MET A 112 6.11 -1.71 20.46
C MET A 112 6.20 -0.61 21.52
N ASP A 113 7.41 -0.07 21.63
CA ASP A 113 7.73 1.03 22.52
C ASP A 113 8.31 2.20 21.76
N LEU A 114 8.10 3.40 22.29
CA LEU A 114 8.60 4.65 21.71
C LEU A 114 9.88 5.09 22.41
N TYR A 115 10.86 5.47 21.60
CA TYR A 115 12.12 6.08 21.97
C TYR A 115 12.26 7.44 21.29
N SER A 116 13.06 8.33 21.88
CA SER A 116 13.64 9.46 21.15
C SER A 116 14.77 8.97 20.24
N ALA A 117 15.16 9.82 19.30
CA ALA A 117 16.21 9.50 18.33
C ALA A 117 17.59 9.25 18.95
N ASP A 118 17.84 9.74 20.17
CA ASP A 118 19.06 9.49 20.94
C ASP A 118 19.03 8.15 21.72
N GLY A 119 17.94 7.40 21.63
CA GLY A 119 17.77 6.12 22.33
C GLY A 119 17.22 6.23 23.76
N THR A 120 16.74 7.40 24.18
CA THR A 120 16.03 7.50 25.46
C THR A 120 14.64 6.89 25.36
N PHE A 121 14.31 5.93 26.24
CA PHE A 121 12.97 5.36 26.35
C PHE A 121 11.96 6.45 26.73
N LEU A 122 10.87 6.56 25.96
CA LEU A 122 9.82 7.54 26.21
C LEU A 122 8.57 6.90 26.79
N ARG A 123 8.07 5.81 26.19
CA ARG A 123 6.88 5.10 26.70
C ARG A 123 6.66 3.73 26.07
N ASN A 124 5.80 2.96 26.72
CA ASN A 124 5.12 1.82 26.12
C ASN A 124 3.96 2.31 25.24
N VAL A 125 3.88 1.86 23.98
CA VAL A 125 2.76 2.22 23.09
C VAL A 125 1.67 1.15 23.16
N THR A 126 2.06 -0.12 23.25
CA THR A 126 1.11 -1.25 23.20
C THR A 126 0.70 -1.72 24.59
N PRO A 127 -0.60 -1.69 24.97
CA PRO A 127 -1.07 -2.24 26.24
C PRO A 127 -0.91 -3.76 26.31
N PRO A 128 -0.87 -4.38 27.51
CA PRO A 128 -0.76 -5.83 27.66
C PRO A 128 -1.81 -6.63 26.87
N THR A 129 -3.01 -6.05 26.68
CA THR A 129 -4.13 -6.66 25.94
C THR A 129 -3.98 -6.64 24.41
N LEU A 130 -3.03 -5.87 23.87
CA LEU A 130 -2.81 -5.70 22.43
C LEU A 130 -1.41 -6.18 22.04
N ALA A 131 -1.34 -7.13 21.13
CA ALA A 131 -0.11 -7.56 20.48
C ALA A 131 -0.03 -6.97 19.07
N VAL A 132 1.14 -6.48 18.68
CA VAL A 132 1.45 -6.05 17.31
C VAL A 132 1.76 -7.29 16.48
N VAL A 133 1.34 -7.29 15.23
CA VAL A 133 1.65 -8.32 14.23
C VAL A 133 2.22 -7.67 12.98
N PHE A 134 2.90 -8.45 12.15
CA PHE A 134 3.52 -7.99 10.90
C PHE A 134 4.47 -6.79 11.10
N PRO A 135 5.75 -7.02 11.43
CA PRO A 135 6.71 -5.95 11.69
C PRO A 135 6.82 -4.94 10.54
N ASP A 136 6.62 -5.39 9.29
CA ASP A 136 6.62 -4.55 8.08
C ASP A 136 5.40 -3.64 7.95
N SER A 137 4.34 -3.89 8.72
CA SER A 137 3.13 -3.06 8.73
C SER A 137 3.18 -1.95 9.79
N VAL A 138 4.28 -1.81 10.53
CA VAL A 138 4.48 -0.66 11.44
C VAL A 138 5.06 0.51 10.67
N THR A 139 4.33 1.62 10.60
CA THR A 139 4.68 2.75 9.75
C THR A 139 4.33 4.10 10.35
N TRP A 140 5.18 5.08 10.09
CA TRP A 140 4.95 6.49 10.43
C TRP A 140 4.24 7.19 9.28
N SER A 141 3.33 8.11 9.60
CA SER A 141 2.84 9.07 8.62
C SER A 141 4.00 9.94 8.10
N ALA A 142 3.92 10.42 6.86
CA ALA A 142 5.01 11.15 6.22
C ALA A 142 5.36 12.46 6.95
N ASP A 143 4.37 13.12 7.56
CA ASP A 143 4.54 14.29 8.42
C ASP A 143 5.04 13.95 9.84
N SER A 144 5.31 12.66 10.10
CA SER A 144 5.70 12.10 11.39
C SER A 144 4.68 12.29 12.53
N SER A 145 3.45 12.72 12.25
CA SER A 145 2.45 13.07 13.28
C SER A 145 1.68 11.88 13.84
N MET A 146 1.64 10.75 13.13
CA MET A 146 0.91 9.54 13.50
C MET A 146 1.74 8.28 13.27
N ILE A 147 1.42 7.26 14.05
CA ILE A 147 1.95 5.90 13.93
C ILE A 147 0.76 5.00 13.62
N ALA A 148 0.90 4.17 12.59
CA ALA A 148 -0.04 3.10 12.27
C ALA A 148 0.63 1.74 12.35
N PHE A 149 -0.11 0.76 12.82
CA PHE A 149 0.34 -0.62 12.91
C PHE A 149 -0.84 -1.58 12.86
N VAL A 150 -0.56 -2.85 12.63
CA VAL A 150 -1.55 -3.90 12.72
C VAL A 150 -1.40 -4.60 14.07
N GLY A 151 -2.52 -4.80 14.78
CA GLY A 151 -2.53 -5.47 16.05
C GLY A 151 -3.74 -6.38 16.24
N ARG A 152 -3.63 -7.28 17.19
CA ARG A 152 -4.72 -8.18 17.62
C ARG A 152 -4.69 -8.35 19.13
N LYS A 153 -5.75 -8.94 19.67
CA LYS A 153 -5.84 -9.28 21.09
C LYS A 153 -4.67 -10.20 21.46
N SER A 154 -3.91 -9.82 22.49
CA SER A 154 -2.81 -10.64 22.98
C SER A 154 -3.35 -11.93 23.60
N ALA A 155 -2.72 -13.06 23.27
CA ALA A 155 -3.02 -14.35 23.88
C ALA A 155 -2.60 -14.40 25.38
N ALA A 156 -1.62 -13.57 25.77
CA ALA A 156 -1.13 -13.46 27.14
C ALA A 156 -2.06 -12.63 28.05
N ALA A 157 -3.09 -11.99 27.49
CA ALA A 157 -4.09 -11.24 28.26
C ALA A 157 -5.08 -12.18 28.97
N GLN A 158 -4.59 -12.95 29.95
CA GLN A 158 -5.47 -13.59 30.92
C GLN A 158 -6.06 -12.51 31.84
N PRO A 159 -7.38 -12.52 32.10
CA PRO A 159 -7.93 -11.70 33.16
C PRO A 159 -7.28 -12.16 34.48
N SER A 160 -6.61 -11.26 35.20
CA SER A 160 -6.29 -11.54 36.60
C SER A 160 -7.61 -11.92 37.28
N PRO A 161 -7.68 -13.07 37.98
CA PRO A 161 -8.91 -13.46 38.65
C PRO A 161 -9.27 -12.36 39.63
N THR A 162 -10.44 -11.75 39.41
CA THR A 162 -11.13 -10.96 40.43
C THR A 162 -11.12 -11.79 41.70
N PRO A 163 -10.58 -11.29 42.84
CA PRO A 163 -10.70 -12.01 44.09
C PRO A 163 -12.19 -12.14 44.43
N LEU A 164 -12.77 -13.29 44.13
CA LEU A 164 -14.06 -13.70 44.65
C LEU A 164 -13.82 -14.17 46.08
N GLU A 165 -13.90 -13.26 47.05
CA GLU A 165 -14.19 -13.68 48.41
C GLU A 165 -14.90 -12.57 49.20
N LEU A 166 -16.23 -12.60 49.15
CA LEU A 166 -17.06 -12.19 50.27
C LEU A 166 -17.01 -13.33 51.31
N GLN A 167 -16.03 -13.30 52.19
CA GLN A 167 -16.11 -13.95 53.49
C GLN A 167 -15.91 -12.89 54.59
N PRO A 168 -16.76 -12.85 55.63
CA PRO A 168 -16.60 -11.92 56.73
C PRO A 168 -15.40 -12.32 57.61
N GLU A 169 -14.46 -11.39 57.79
CA GLU A 169 -13.30 -11.55 58.70
C GLU A 169 -13.74 -11.69 60.17
N PRO A 170 -13.08 -12.55 60.97
CA PRO A 170 -12.84 -12.28 62.38
C PRO A 170 -11.53 -11.48 62.55
N LEU A 171 -11.64 -10.36 63.26
CA LEU A 171 -10.57 -9.42 63.62
C LEU A 171 -9.39 -10.12 64.32
N LEU A 172 -8.18 -10.02 63.74
CA LEU A 172 -6.91 -10.13 64.48
C LEU A 172 -5.90 -9.08 63.97
N PRO A 173 -5.17 -8.37 64.86
CA PRO A 173 -4.20 -7.37 64.46
C PRO A 173 -2.84 -8.01 64.24
N SER A 174 -2.34 -8.00 63.01
CA SER A 174 -0.90 -8.13 62.74
C SER A 174 -0.55 -7.38 61.47
N ALA A 175 0.01 -6.19 61.69
CA ALA A 175 0.61 -5.37 60.65
C ALA A 175 1.82 -6.09 60.07
N SER A 176 1.70 -6.55 58.84
CA SER A 176 2.81 -6.70 57.91
C SER A 176 2.48 -5.85 56.68
N PRO A 177 3.38 -4.99 56.20
CA PRO A 177 3.11 -4.16 55.03
C PRO A 177 2.93 -5.07 53.81
N VAL A 178 1.68 -5.21 53.36
CA VAL A 178 1.36 -5.82 52.07
C VAL A 178 2.08 -4.98 51.00
N PRO A 179 2.90 -5.59 50.11
CA PRO A 179 3.56 -4.84 49.06
C PRO A 179 2.47 -4.16 48.21
N THR A 180 2.54 -2.83 48.14
CA THR A 180 1.69 -2.01 47.30
C THR A 180 1.73 -2.57 45.88
N ALA A 181 0.58 -2.96 45.35
CA ALA A 181 0.46 -3.35 43.96
C ALA A 181 1.10 -2.25 43.10
N THR A 182 2.19 -2.60 42.41
CA THR A 182 2.88 -1.70 41.50
C THR A 182 1.86 -1.22 40.49
N ILE A 183 1.46 0.04 40.56
CA ILE A 183 0.53 0.66 39.62
C ILE A 183 1.24 0.63 38.27
N GLY A 184 0.95 -0.39 37.48
CA GLY A 184 1.41 -0.48 36.09
C GLY A 184 0.89 0.71 35.28
N PRO A 185 1.51 1.01 34.12
CA PRO A 185 1.06 2.09 33.27
C PRO A 185 -0.44 1.94 32.98
N THR A 186 -1.22 2.94 33.36
CA THR A 186 -2.67 2.93 33.16
C THR A 186 -2.95 3.31 31.72
N PHE A 187 -3.31 2.33 30.90
CA PHE A 187 -3.80 2.56 29.55
C PHE A 187 -5.27 2.96 29.58
N ALA A 188 -5.66 3.87 28.69
CA ALA A 188 -7.07 4.10 28.43
C ALA A 188 -7.73 2.81 27.92
N PRO A 189 -9.03 2.57 28.21
CA PRO A 189 -9.75 1.44 27.66
C PRO A 189 -9.62 1.40 26.14
N LEU A 190 -9.07 0.29 25.62
CA LEU A 190 -8.84 0.09 24.20
C LEU A 190 -9.66 -1.10 23.72
N ALA A 191 -10.45 -0.90 22.67
CA ALA A 191 -11.10 -2.01 21.98
C ALA A 191 -10.05 -2.84 21.24
N VAL A 192 -10.03 -4.15 21.53
CA VAL A 192 -9.13 -5.13 20.91
C VAL A 192 -9.94 -6.24 20.25
N PHE A 193 -9.44 -6.76 19.13
CA PHE A 193 -10.15 -7.72 18.26
C PHE A 193 -9.36 -9.02 18.13
N ASN A 194 -10.03 -10.14 17.83
CA ASN A 194 -9.35 -11.42 17.69
C ASN A 194 -8.52 -11.48 16.40
N THR A 195 -9.05 -10.88 15.33
CA THR A 195 -8.34 -10.72 14.05
C THR A 195 -7.49 -9.45 14.01
N GLU A 196 -6.52 -9.44 13.11
CA GLU A 196 -5.53 -8.41 12.89
C GLU A 196 -6.16 -7.12 12.33
N GLN A 197 -6.32 -6.10 13.17
CA GLN A 197 -6.91 -4.80 12.81
C GLN A 197 -5.85 -3.70 12.75
N VAL A 198 -6.15 -2.63 12.02
CA VAL A 198 -5.29 -1.43 11.98
C VAL A 198 -5.56 -0.56 13.19
N TYR A 199 -4.51 -0.18 13.90
CA TYR A 199 -4.53 0.78 15.00
C TYR A 199 -3.73 2.01 14.62
N VAL A 200 -4.12 3.15 15.18
CA VAL A 200 -3.41 4.40 15.04
C VAL A 200 -3.23 5.05 16.40
N CYS A 201 -2.09 5.71 16.59
CA CYS A 201 -1.85 6.61 17.71
C CYS A 201 -1.10 7.84 17.20
N ASN A 202 -1.09 8.93 17.98
CA ASN A 202 -0.29 10.09 17.61
C ASN A 202 1.22 9.79 17.72
N ARG A 203 2.04 10.71 17.22
CA ARG A 203 3.51 10.65 17.22
C ARG A 203 4.14 10.24 18.54
N ASP A 204 3.50 10.71 19.59
CA ASP A 204 3.96 10.51 20.93
C ASP A 204 3.54 9.09 21.38
N GLY A 205 2.46 8.51 20.87
CA GLY A 205 1.95 7.20 21.30
C GLY A 205 0.81 7.34 22.31
N PHE A 206 0.14 8.50 22.32
CA PHE A 206 -1.14 8.69 22.97
C PHE A 206 -2.27 8.52 21.95
N GLU A 207 -3.52 8.60 22.41
CA GLU A 207 -4.72 8.50 21.56
C GLU A 207 -4.76 7.21 20.74
N LEU A 208 -4.22 6.12 21.30
CA LEU A 208 -4.27 4.81 20.70
C LEU A 208 -5.73 4.38 20.54
N ARG A 209 -6.12 4.10 19.31
CA ARG A 209 -7.47 3.64 18.96
C ARG A 209 -7.42 2.71 17.75
N PRO A 210 -8.37 1.76 17.64
CA PRO A 210 -8.55 1.04 16.39
C PRO A 210 -9.03 2.00 15.30
N LEU A 211 -8.42 1.87 14.11
CA LEU A 211 -8.85 2.55 12.90
C LEU A 211 -9.81 1.67 12.09
N THR A 212 -9.65 0.34 12.17
CA THR A 212 -10.58 -0.65 11.62
C THR A 212 -11.20 -1.49 12.74
N THR A 213 -12.45 -1.91 12.54
CA THR A 213 -13.22 -2.66 13.56
C THR A 213 -13.97 -3.86 12.96
N ARG A 214 -13.50 -4.41 11.83
CA ARG A 214 -14.17 -5.52 11.15
C ARG A 214 -13.52 -6.84 11.52
N ASP A 215 -13.98 -7.42 12.63
CA ASP A 215 -13.52 -8.73 13.07
C ASP A 215 -13.84 -9.79 12.00
N GLY A 216 -12.89 -10.69 11.74
CA GLY A 216 -12.94 -11.68 10.64
C GLY A 216 -12.17 -11.27 9.38
N LEU A 217 -11.58 -10.07 9.35
CA LEU A 217 -10.63 -9.64 8.32
C LEU A 217 -9.24 -9.43 8.93
N ILE A 218 -8.23 -9.91 8.23
CA ILE A 218 -6.81 -9.74 8.56
C ILE A 218 -6.26 -8.61 7.69
N TYR A 219 -5.87 -7.49 8.30
CA TYR A 219 -5.23 -6.37 7.61
C TYR A 219 -3.70 -6.51 7.63
N PHE A 220 -3.04 -6.14 6.53
CA PHE A 220 -1.59 -6.16 6.40
C PHE A 220 -1.13 -5.24 5.25
N GLY A 221 0.18 -5.05 5.10
CA GLY A 221 0.76 -4.29 3.98
C GLY A 221 0.35 -2.82 3.98
N LEU A 222 0.54 -2.14 5.11
CA LEU A 222 0.14 -0.74 5.28
C LEU A 222 1.04 0.22 4.50
N ALA A 223 0.44 1.20 3.84
CA ALA A 223 1.15 2.30 3.20
C ALA A 223 0.43 3.63 3.47
N TRP A 224 1.13 4.60 4.05
CA TRP A 224 0.61 5.96 4.23
C TRP A 224 0.61 6.73 2.90
N ALA A 225 -0.41 7.55 2.70
CA ALA A 225 -0.37 8.59 1.68
C ALA A 225 0.79 9.56 1.97
N PRO A 226 1.54 10.03 0.96
CA PRO A 226 2.63 10.99 1.14
C PRO A 226 2.27 12.30 1.87
N ASP A 227 1.00 12.70 1.85
CA ASP A 227 0.42 13.85 2.55
C ASP A 227 -0.34 13.47 3.84
N SER A 228 -0.23 12.21 4.28
CA SER A 228 -0.75 11.68 5.54
C SER A 228 -2.28 11.70 5.71
N HIS A 229 -3.05 11.92 4.65
CA HIS A 229 -4.52 12.01 4.75
C HIS A 229 -5.23 10.65 4.88
N ALA A 230 -4.57 9.56 4.48
CA ALA A 230 -5.15 8.22 4.47
C ALA A 230 -4.07 7.12 4.48
N LEU A 231 -4.50 5.91 4.79
CA LEU A 231 -3.76 4.66 4.70
C LEU A 231 -4.32 3.81 3.56
N ALA A 232 -3.43 3.11 2.87
CA ALA A 232 -3.79 2.00 2.02
C ALA A 232 -3.37 0.70 2.72
N ALA A 233 -4.17 -0.35 2.56
CA ALA A 233 -3.91 -1.66 3.16
C ALA A 233 -4.38 -2.78 2.24
N LEU A 234 -3.85 -3.97 2.45
CA LEU A 234 -4.43 -5.22 1.95
C LEU A 234 -5.21 -5.87 3.10
N ALA A 235 -6.32 -6.52 2.78
CA ALA A 235 -7.00 -7.37 3.75
C ALA A 235 -7.66 -8.60 3.13
N CYS A 236 -7.58 -9.74 3.82
CA CYS A 236 -8.24 -10.98 3.43
C CYS A 236 -9.06 -11.54 4.59
N LYS A 237 -9.89 -12.54 4.30
CA LYS A 237 -10.56 -13.31 5.36
C LYS A 237 -9.55 -14.25 6.02
N GLU A 238 -9.77 -14.57 7.29
CA GLU A 238 -8.96 -15.53 8.05
C GLU A 238 -8.85 -16.89 7.32
N SER A 239 -9.95 -17.41 6.76
CA SER A 239 -9.92 -18.66 6.00
C SER A 239 -9.08 -18.59 4.72
N GLU A 240 -8.98 -17.41 4.10
CA GLU A 240 -8.16 -17.20 2.90
C GLU A 240 -6.68 -17.14 3.29
N TRP A 241 -6.36 -16.51 4.42
CA TRP A 241 -5.02 -16.48 5.00
C TRP A 241 -4.53 -17.90 5.30
N ASP A 242 -5.31 -18.66 6.08
CA ASP A 242 -4.99 -20.03 6.49
C ASP A 242 -4.78 -20.97 5.29
N ALA A 243 -5.58 -20.80 4.24
CA ALA A 243 -5.47 -21.60 3.03
C ALA A 243 -4.13 -21.34 2.32
N ARG A 244 -3.71 -20.08 2.24
CA ARG A 244 -2.45 -19.71 1.58
C ARG A 244 -1.23 -20.12 2.40
N GLU A 245 -1.27 -19.99 3.72
CA GLU A 245 -0.19 -20.50 4.58
C GLU A 245 0.01 -22.01 4.40
N LYS A 246 -1.08 -22.79 4.35
CA LYS A 246 -1.02 -24.24 4.10
C LYS A 246 -0.46 -24.60 2.72
N GLU A 247 -0.64 -23.72 1.75
CA GLU A 247 -0.11 -23.85 0.39
C GLU A 247 1.31 -23.27 0.24
N PHE A 248 1.91 -22.74 1.31
CA PHE A 248 3.18 -22.01 1.27
C PHE A 248 3.18 -20.92 0.19
N LYS A 249 2.10 -20.12 0.16
CA LYS A 249 1.93 -18.96 -0.72
C LYS A 249 2.05 -17.67 0.06
N THR A 250 2.49 -16.61 -0.63
CA THR A 250 2.57 -15.29 -0.01
C THR A 250 1.17 -14.81 0.38
N PRO A 251 1.07 -14.01 1.46
CA PRO A 251 -0.16 -13.31 1.79
C PRO A 251 -0.69 -12.55 0.58
N ALA A 252 -2.00 -12.65 0.36
CA ALA A 252 -2.68 -11.95 -0.71
C ALA A 252 -3.97 -11.37 -0.15
N GLY A 253 -4.29 -10.12 -0.50
CA GLY A 253 -5.38 -9.39 0.12
C GLY A 253 -6.06 -8.43 -0.83
N ARG A 254 -7.29 -8.08 -0.50
CA ARG A 254 -8.06 -7.11 -1.26
C ARG A 254 -7.59 -5.70 -0.90
N PRO A 255 -7.25 -4.85 -1.90
CA PRO A 255 -6.80 -3.50 -1.65
C PRO A 255 -7.92 -2.63 -1.09
N ARG A 256 -7.60 -1.87 -0.05
CA ARG A 256 -8.51 -1.01 0.69
C ARG A 256 -7.87 0.34 0.94
N LEU A 257 -8.70 1.37 0.94
CA LEU A 257 -8.35 2.72 1.39
C LEU A 257 -9.02 2.96 2.75
N ILE A 258 -8.23 3.35 3.75
CA ILE A 258 -8.64 3.62 5.12
C ILE A 258 -8.33 5.08 5.43
N MET A 259 -9.36 5.88 5.63
CA MET A 259 -9.24 7.28 6.03
C MET A 259 -8.87 7.37 7.52
N THR A 260 -8.25 8.48 7.94
CA THR A 260 -7.84 8.69 9.34
C THR A 260 -9.01 8.77 10.34
N ASP A 261 -10.24 8.96 9.86
CA ASP A 261 -11.46 8.91 10.65
C ASP A 261 -12.01 7.47 10.83
N GLY A 262 -11.41 6.48 10.16
CA GLY A 262 -11.84 5.07 10.15
C GLY A 262 -12.81 4.72 9.01
N ALA A 263 -13.16 5.67 8.15
CA ALA A 263 -13.94 5.37 6.95
C ALA A 263 -13.11 4.51 5.99
N GLU A 264 -13.72 3.46 5.45
CA GLU A 264 -13.01 2.47 4.66
C GLU A 264 -13.71 2.19 3.33
N ARG A 265 -12.92 2.11 2.26
CA ARG A 265 -13.38 1.78 0.91
C ARG A 265 -12.61 0.59 0.36
N LEU A 266 -13.35 -0.44 -0.07
CA LEU A 266 -12.84 -1.55 -0.87
C LEU A 266 -12.52 -1.03 -2.28
N LEU A 267 -11.32 -1.30 -2.79
CA LEU A 267 -10.87 -0.85 -4.10
C LEU A 267 -11.05 -1.92 -5.18
N ASP A 268 -10.80 -3.19 -4.84
CA ASP A 268 -11.00 -4.34 -5.72
C ASP A 268 -11.36 -5.57 -4.88
N ASP A 269 -12.13 -6.49 -5.44
CA ASP A 269 -12.54 -7.73 -4.76
C ASP A 269 -11.58 -8.90 -5.04
N GLN A 270 -10.62 -8.73 -5.94
CA GLN A 270 -9.56 -9.71 -6.19
C GLN A 270 -8.46 -9.63 -5.14
N LEU A 271 -7.80 -10.77 -4.89
CA LEU A 271 -6.63 -10.85 -4.02
C LEU A 271 -5.41 -10.35 -4.78
N ALA A 272 -4.81 -9.26 -4.28
CA ALA A 272 -3.53 -8.75 -4.75
C ALA A 272 -2.39 -9.36 -3.94
N GLU A 273 -1.30 -9.72 -4.62
CA GLU A 273 -0.14 -10.38 -4.02
C GLU A 273 1.02 -9.41 -3.77
N ALA A 274 1.06 -8.29 -4.49
CA ALA A 274 2.06 -7.25 -4.28
C ALA A 274 1.58 -6.19 -3.28
N PRO A 275 2.48 -5.63 -2.45
CA PRO A 275 2.16 -4.51 -1.57
C PRO A 275 1.51 -3.34 -2.31
N ILE A 276 0.59 -2.64 -1.65
CA ILE A 276 -0.06 -1.45 -2.20
C ILE A 276 0.88 -0.23 -2.07
N VAL A 277 0.96 0.58 -3.13
CA VAL A 277 1.79 1.78 -3.18
C VAL A 277 0.98 3.01 -3.53
N TRP A 278 1.39 4.15 -3.01
CA TRP A 278 0.82 5.45 -3.30
C TRP A 278 1.57 6.14 -4.43
N SER A 279 0.82 6.79 -5.31
CA SER A 279 1.40 7.85 -6.15
C SER A 279 1.98 8.96 -5.26
N PRO A 280 3.08 9.61 -5.69
CA PRO A 280 3.80 10.58 -4.85
C PRO A 280 3.01 11.88 -4.62
N ASP A 281 1.95 12.12 -5.39
CA ASP A 281 1.04 13.24 -5.23
C ASP A 281 -0.22 12.88 -4.43
N SER A 282 -0.24 11.71 -3.78
CA SER A 282 -1.34 11.19 -2.95
C SER A 282 -2.70 11.05 -3.66
N SER A 283 -2.75 11.14 -4.99
CA SER A 283 -4.03 11.16 -5.71
C SER A 283 -4.55 9.76 -6.07
N LYS A 284 -3.64 8.78 -6.17
CA LYS A 284 -3.90 7.41 -6.61
C LYS A 284 -3.09 6.39 -5.82
N VAL A 285 -3.58 5.16 -5.85
CA VAL A 285 -2.88 3.97 -5.33
C VAL A 285 -2.81 2.88 -6.40
N ALA A 286 -1.78 2.04 -6.32
CA ALA A 286 -1.61 0.89 -7.20
C ALA A 286 -1.22 -0.37 -6.43
N THR A 287 -1.66 -1.52 -6.94
CA THR A 287 -1.24 -2.86 -6.48
C THR A 287 -1.25 -3.83 -7.67
N ALA A 288 -0.63 -4.99 -7.52
CA ALA A 288 -0.52 -5.98 -8.59
C ALA A 288 -1.20 -7.31 -8.26
N PHE A 289 -1.69 -7.95 -9.32
CA PHE A 289 -2.45 -9.19 -9.30
C PHE A 289 -1.80 -10.14 -10.29
N GLU A 290 -0.83 -10.92 -9.81
CA GLU A 290 0.01 -11.82 -10.60
C GLU A 290 0.74 -11.09 -11.74
N SER A 291 0.07 -10.84 -12.87
CA SER A 291 0.61 -10.14 -14.04
C SER A 291 0.04 -8.74 -14.24
N ASP A 292 -1.06 -8.40 -13.60
CA ASP A 292 -1.80 -7.16 -13.87
C ASP A 292 -1.52 -6.10 -12.81
N ILE A 293 -1.71 -4.83 -13.20
CA ILE A 293 -1.67 -3.71 -12.27
C ILE A 293 -3.06 -3.08 -12.15
N GLY A 294 -3.57 -2.96 -10.93
CA GLY A 294 -4.72 -2.13 -10.63
C GLY A 294 -4.28 -0.74 -10.21
N VAL A 295 -4.91 0.30 -10.76
CA VAL A 295 -4.71 1.70 -10.39
C VAL A 295 -6.05 2.30 -9.98
N TYR A 296 -6.10 2.95 -8.82
CA TYR A 296 -7.34 3.45 -8.22
C TYR A 296 -7.20 4.91 -7.82
N ASP A 297 -8.23 5.71 -8.10
CA ASP A 297 -8.32 7.07 -7.57
C ASP A 297 -8.53 7.01 -6.04
N ALA A 298 -7.72 7.74 -5.30
CA ALA A 298 -7.77 7.80 -3.83
C ALA A 298 -8.49 9.06 -3.33
N ALA A 299 -8.22 10.22 -3.94
CA ALA A 299 -8.68 11.53 -3.46
C ALA A 299 -10.00 12.04 -4.08
N ASN A 300 -10.52 11.38 -5.13
CA ASN A 300 -11.67 11.90 -5.89
C ASN A 300 -13.03 11.52 -5.28
N LYS A 301 -13.99 12.46 -5.30
CA LYS A 301 -15.40 12.23 -4.86
C LYS A 301 -16.15 11.20 -5.71
N SER A 302 -15.70 10.97 -6.93
CA SER A 302 -16.22 9.95 -7.86
C SER A 302 -15.04 9.11 -8.34
N PRO A 303 -14.52 8.23 -7.48
CA PRO A 303 -13.29 7.52 -7.76
C PRO A 303 -13.51 6.53 -8.92
N THR A 304 -12.53 6.48 -9.82
CA THR A 304 -12.47 5.50 -10.90
C THR A 304 -11.31 4.54 -10.67
N GLN A 305 -11.29 3.46 -11.44
CA GLN A 305 -10.21 2.46 -11.42
C GLN A 305 -9.86 2.00 -12.82
N ALA A 306 -8.61 1.58 -13.01
CA ALA A 306 -8.12 0.96 -14.23
C ALA A 306 -7.39 -0.34 -13.90
N ARG A 307 -7.47 -1.28 -14.84
CA ARG A 307 -6.70 -2.53 -14.82
C ARG A 307 -5.80 -2.57 -16.04
N ILE A 308 -4.50 -2.60 -15.82
CA ILE A 308 -3.49 -2.69 -16.86
C ILE A 308 -3.12 -4.16 -16.99
N LYS A 309 -3.48 -4.75 -18.14
CA LYS A 309 -3.18 -6.14 -18.47
C LYS A 309 -1.78 -6.22 -19.06
N LEU A 310 -0.83 -6.82 -18.32
CA LEU A 310 0.55 -6.95 -18.78
C LEU A 310 0.98 -8.40 -19.09
N THR A 311 0.08 -9.39 -18.96
CA THR A 311 0.41 -10.82 -19.16
C THR A 311 1.19 -11.08 -20.45
N GLU A 312 0.65 -10.68 -21.60
CA GLU A 312 1.30 -10.87 -22.91
C GLU A 312 2.60 -10.08 -23.04
N THR A 313 2.64 -8.88 -22.45
CA THR A 313 3.81 -8.00 -22.50
C THR A 313 4.97 -8.56 -21.68
N LEU A 314 4.67 -9.10 -20.49
CA LEU A 314 5.63 -9.76 -19.61
C LEU A 314 6.10 -11.10 -20.17
N LEU A 315 5.21 -11.88 -20.80
CA LEU A 315 5.60 -13.12 -21.51
C LEU A 315 6.57 -12.82 -22.65
N THR A 316 6.26 -11.81 -23.47
CA THR A 316 7.13 -11.35 -24.55
C THR A 316 8.48 -10.86 -24.01
N ALA A 317 8.47 -10.07 -22.93
CA ALA A 317 9.68 -9.62 -22.27
C ALA A 317 10.52 -10.78 -21.71
N SER A 318 9.87 -11.85 -21.21
CA SER A 318 10.58 -13.04 -20.73
C SER A 318 11.23 -13.83 -21.85
N ALA A 319 10.52 -14.08 -22.96
CA ALA A 319 11.10 -14.73 -24.12
C ALA A 319 12.32 -13.95 -24.66
N ALA A 320 12.21 -12.63 -24.80
CA ALA A 320 13.30 -11.78 -25.26
C ALA A 320 14.51 -11.76 -24.30
N TYR A 321 14.28 -11.89 -23.00
CA TYR A 321 15.36 -11.98 -22.00
C TYR A 321 16.09 -13.33 -22.09
N GLU A 322 15.35 -14.43 -22.22
CA GLU A 322 15.96 -15.77 -22.36
C GLU A 322 16.81 -15.90 -23.63
N GLU A 323 16.41 -15.28 -24.74
CA GLU A 323 17.19 -15.25 -25.98
C GLU A 323 18.54 -14.51 -25.84
N ARG A 324 18.63 -13.56 -24.90
CA ARG A 324 19.85 -12.76 -24.67
C ARG A 324 20.85 -13.45 -23.75
N LEU A 325 20.47 -14.51 -23.05
CA LEU A 325 21.36 -15.22 -22.12
C LEU A 325 22.43 -16.02 -22.90
N PRO A 326 23.73 -15.71 -22.70
CA PRO A 326 24.81 -16.43 -23.38
C PRO A 326 24.88 -17.87 -22.87
N GLY A 327 24.50 -18.84 -23.72
CA GLY A 327 24.57 -20.26 -23.39
C GLY A 327 23.43 -21.12 -23.95
N LYS A 328 22.27 -20.54 -24.28
CA LYS A 328 21.22 -21.22 -25.05
C LYS A 328 21.52 -21.08 -26.56
N LYS A 329 22.52 -21.83 -27.05
CA LYS A 329 22.50 -22.22 -28.47
C LYS A 329 21.24 -23.06 -28.64
N ILE A 330 20.27 -22.53 -29.36
CA ILE A 330 19.16 -23.32 -29.87
C ILE A 330 19.81 -24.45 -30.69
N GLU A 331 19.77 -25.67 -30.17
CA GLU A 331 19.96 -26.84 -31.01
C GLU A 331 18.82 -26.80 -32.03
N SER A 332 19.13 -26.28 -33.21
CA SER A 332 18.32 -26.42 -34.40
C SER A 332 18.21 -27.93 -34.67
N ALA A 333 17.15 -28.54 -34.15
CA ALA A 333 16.77 -29.90 -34.47
C ALA A 333 16.67 -30.03 -36.00
N LYS A 334 17.35 -31.03 -36.55
CA LYS A 334 17.27 -31.38 -37.97
C LYS A 334 15.80 -31.65 -38.35
N PRO A 335 15.38 -31.30 -39.57
CA PRO A 335 14.03 -31.58 -40.01
C PRO A 335 13.93 -33.08 -40.36
N ASP A 336 13.36 -33.87 -39.44
CA ASP A 336 12.80 -35.16 -39.84
C ASP A 336 11.43 -34.91 -40.46
N GLN A 337 11.35 -35.20 -41.75
CA GLN A 337 10.11 -35.20 -42.50
C GLN A 337 9.20 -36.32 -41.98
N ALA A 338 8.07 -35.90 -41.43
CA ALA A 338 6.75 -36.54 -41.49
C ALA A 338 6.06 -36.56 -40.12
N GLN A 339 5.29 -35.51 -39.83
CA GLN A 339 3.93 -35.67 -39.31
C GLN A 339 3.18 -34.34 -39.35
N THR A 340 2.04 -34.40 -40.02
CA THR A 340 1.05 -33.35 -40.22
C THR A 340 0.32 -32.96 -38.93
N ASN A 341 0.10 -31.65 -38.78
CA ASN A 341 -0.86 -30.97 -37.89
C ASN A 341 -0.60 -31.01 -36.38
N SER A 342 0.14 -30.03 -35.88
CA SER A 342 -0.02 -29.43 -34.55
C SER A 342 0.50 -27.98 -34.59
N PRO A 343 -0.25 -26.95 -34.17
CA PRO A 343 0.29 -25.60 -34.13
C PRO A 343 1.21 -25.46 -32.91
N THR A 344 2.46 -25.11 -33.18
CA THR A 344 3.44 -24.45 -32.29
C THR A 344 3.70 -25.09 -30.93
N THR A 345 4.84 -25.78 -30.81
CA THR A 345 5.55 -25.96 -29.54
C THR A 345 5.82 -24.60 -28.92
N ALA A 346 4.93 -24.18 -28.03
CA ALA A 346 5.07 -22.97 -27.24
C ALA A 346 6.33 -23.08 -26.39
N PHE A 347 7.29 -22.19 -26.61
CA PHE A 347 8.31 -21.91 -25.63
C PHE A 347 7.61 -21.55 -24.32
N HIS A 348 7.76 -22.38 -23.29
CA HIS A 348 7.39 -21.98 -21.93
C HIS A 348 8.44 -20.99 -21.44
N ALA A 349 8.32 -19.72 -21.86
CA ALA A 349 9.08 -18.64 -21.26
C ALA A 349 8.78 -18.68 -19.74
N SER A 350 9.83 -18.69 -18.93
CA SER A 350 9.67 -18.64 -17.48
C SER A 350 8.86 -17.38 -17.11
N PHE A 351 7.68 -17.57 -16.49
CA PHE A 351 6.81 -16.45 -16.12
C PHE A 351 6.99 -16.13 -14.65
N ASN A 352 7.45 -14.92 -14.35
CA ASN A 352 7.59 -14.43 -12.98
C ASN A 352 6.45 -13.44 -12.68
N PRO A 353 5.70 -13.62 -11.58
CA PRO A 353 4.68 -12.66 -11.17
C PRO A 353 5.31 -11.33 -10.75
N ILE A 354 4.49 -10.27 -10.72
CA ILE A 354 4.82 -8.98 -10.13
C ILE A 354 4.80 -9.14 -8.61
N VAL A 355 5.92 -8.86 -7.97
CA VAL A 355 6.11 -9.05 -6.52
C VAL A 355 6.19 -7.73 -5.76
N ARG A 356 6.60 -6.65 -6.44
CA ARG A 356 6.77 -5.33 -5.86
C ARG A 356 6.42 -4.25 -6.88
N LEU A 357 5.89 -3.15 -6.36
CA LEU A 357 5.66 -1.92 -7.11
C LEU A 357 6.43 -0.78 -6.41
N ASP A 358 6.85 0.21 -7.18
CA ASP A 358 7.42 1.45 -6.65
C ASP A 358 6.99 2.65 -7.51
N TRP A 359 6.33 3.64 -6.89
CA TRP A 359 5.72 4.77 -7.59
C TRP A 359 6.42 6.08 -7.21
N LEU A 360 7.59 6.32 -7.83
CA LEU A 360 8.49 7.40 -7.45
C LEU A 360 8.12 8.78 -8.03
N THR A 361 7.62 8.81 -9.27
CA THR A 361 7.15 10.05 -9.91
C THR A 361 5.70 9.89 -10.36
N PRO A 362 4.90 10.96 -10.45
CA PRO A 362 3.47 10.85 -10.79
C PRO A 362 3.21 10.05 -12.07
N ASP A 363 4.14 10.11 -13.03
CA ASP A 363 4.09 9.48 -14.33
C ASP A 363 4.84 8.15 -14.44
N LYS A 364 5.57 7.67 -13.42
CA LYS A 364 6.38 6.45 -13.51
C LYS A 364 6.11 5.49 -12.36
N LEU A 365 5.65 4.31 -12.72
CA LEU A 365 5.47 3.17 -11.84
C LEU A 365 6.44 2.06 -12.24
N TYR A 366 7.38 1.78 -11.36
CA TYR A 366 8.30 0.65 -11.48
C TYR A 366 7.63 -0.61 -10.93
N LEU A 367 7.91 -1.74 -11.56
CA LEU A 367 7.42 -3.05 -11.14
C LEU A 367 8.57 -4.06 -11.16
N GLU A 368 8.67 -4.82 -10.09
CA GLU A 368 9.62 -5.93 -9.97
C GLU A 368 8.87 -7.23 -10.24
N THR A 369 9.38 -8.03 -11.17
CA THR A 369 8.95 -9.43 -11.35
C THR A 369 10.01 -10.37 -10.80
N ALA A 370 9.62 -11.34 -9.99
CA ALA A 370 10.55 -12.32 -9.45
C ALA A 370 9.88 -13.67 -9.20
N PHE A 371 10.66 -14.74 -9.18
CA PHE A 371 10.21 -16.03 -8.68
C PHE A 371 10.32 -16.04 -7.15
N ILE A 372 9.21 -16.28 -6.46
CA ILE A 372 9.17 -16.32 -5.00
C ILE A 372 9.26 -17.78 -4.53
N ARG A 373 10.25 -18.08 -3.68
CA ARG A 373 10.25 -19.29 -2.85
C ARG A 373 10.00 -18.89 -1.41
N LEU A 374 9.00 -19.52 -0.79
CA LEU A 374 8.74 -19.38 0.62
C LEU A 374 9.49 -20.47 1.40
N PHE A 375 10.53 -20.05 2.11
CA PHE A 375 11.14 -20.83 3.20
C PHE A 375 10.64 -20.25 4.53
N ASN A 376 11.52 -19.60 5.29
CA ASN A 376 11.15 -18.79 6.46
C ASN A 376 10.88 -17.32 6.09
N GLU A 377 11.49 -16.84 5.00
CA GLU A 377 11.27 -15.51 4.40
C GLU A 377 11.13 -15.67 2.87
N PRO A 378 10.41 -14.77 2.18
CA PRO A 378 10.29 -14.81 0.74
C PRO A 378 11.65 -14.53 0.09
N VAL A 379 12.22 -15.54 -0.58
CA VAL A 379 13.45 -15.38 -1.35
C VAL A 379 13.06 -15.07 -2.79
N HIS A 380 13.44 -13.87 -3.25
CA HIS A 380 13.24 -13.43 -4.63
C HIS A 380 14.42 -13.90 -5.49
N THR A 381 14.13 -14.74 -6.47
CA THR A 381 15.13 -15.20 -7.46
C THR A 381 14.76 -14.70 -8.84
N TRP A 382 15.78 -14.39 -9.65
CA TRP A 382 15.62 -13.86 -11.01
C TRP A 382 14.76 -12.58 -11.07
N SER A 383 15.02 -11.64 -10.14
CA SER A 383 14.33 -10.35 -10.13
C SER A 383 14.67 -9.52 -11.37
N ARG A 384 13.64 -8.90 -11.94
CA ARG A 384 13.73 -8.02 -13.12
C ARG A 384 12.84 -6.82 -12.88
N TRP A 385 13.34 -5.65 -13.26
CA TRP A 385 12.61 -4.38 -13.14
C TRP A 385 12.05 -3.98 -14.49
N HIS A 386 10.81 -3.50 -14.47
CA HIS A 386 10.12 -2.94 -15.64
C HIS A 386 9.49 -1.60 -15.25
N LEU A 387 9.16 -0.79 -16.26
CA LEU A 387 8.62 0.55 -16.07
C LEU A 387 7.31 0.72 -16.85
N VAL A 388 6.29 1.20 -16.14
CA VAL A 388 5.04 1.71 -16.70
C VAL A 388 5.08 3.23 -16.62
N THR A 389 5.00 3.89 -17.77
CA THR A 389 4.90 5.35 -17.87
C THR A 389 3.45 5.76 -18.15
N PHE A 390 2.87 6.58 -17.28
CA PHE A 390 1.50 7.08 -17.39
C PHE A 390 1.43 8.39 -18.17
N SER A 391 0.33 8.55 -18.91
CA SER A 391 -0.02 9.81 -19.58
C SER A 391 -1.53 9.99 -19.62
N PRO A 392 -2.06 11.22 -19.76
CA PRO A 392 -3.48 11.41 -20.00
C PRO A 392 -3.88 10.78 -21.35
N GLN A 393 -4.95 9.99 -21.39
CA GLN A 393 -5.56 9.64 -22.69
C GLN A 393 -6.01 10.92 -23.38
N ALA A 394 -5.72 11.04 -24.68
CA ALA A 394 -6.28 12.12 -25.48
C ALA A 394 -7.81 12.01 -25.45
N ALA A 395 -8.46 12.94 -24.77
CA ALA A 395 -9.91 13.01 -24.76
C ALA A 395 -10.39 13.38 -26.18
N VAL A 396 -10.88 12.40 -26.93
CA VAL A 396 -11.70 12.69 -28.11
C VAL A 396 -13.03 13.20 -27.56
N LEU A 397 -13.18 14.52 -27.45
CA LEU A 397 -14.48 15.14 -27.18
C LEU A 397 -15.43 14.70 -28.31
N LYS A 398 -16.35 13.77 -28.00
CA LYS A 398 -17.48 13.50 -28.87
C LYS A 398 -18.31 14.78 -28.93
N ARG A 399 -18.42 15.36 -30.12
CA ARG A 399 -19.25 16.54 -30.41
C ARG A 399 -20.73 16.23 -30.24
#